data_AF-A0A0Q5PJK3-F1
#
_entry.id   AF-A0A0Q5PJK3-F1
#
_cell.length_a   1.000
_cell.length_b   1.000
_cell.length_c   1.000
_cell.angle_alpha   90.00
_cell.angle_beta   90.00
_cell.angle_gamma   90.00
#
_symmetry.space_group_name_H-M   'P 1'
#
loop_
_entity.id
_entity.type
_entity.pdbx_description
1 polymer ?
#
loop_
_entity_poly.entity_id
_entity_poly.type
_entity_poly.pdbx_seq_one_letter_code
_entity_poly.pdbx_strand_id
1 'polypeptide(L)'
;MSGEGKEPQAIRKLAPGKLVIASHNPGKVREIAALLEGHGLDVVSAASLDLPEPEETGTTFVMNAELKARAAADLSGLPALADDSGLCVDALDGDPGIFSARWGGPDKDFGMAMRLIEDHLGRIEAETGTAPARSAHFVCALALAWPDGHVEWFEGRVDGTLVSPVRGDKGHGYDPMFVPDGHDRSFGEMDDALKNEISHRADAFRQMVAAVF
;
A
#
# COMPACT_ATOMS: atom_id res chain seq x y z
N MET A 1 12.85 -28.45 -19.31
CA MET A 1 13.32 -29.25 -18.16
C MET A 1 12.68 -28.66 -16.92
N SER A 2 12.03 -29.53 -16.12
CA SER A 2 11.34 -29.30 -14.82
C SER A 2 10.40 -28.07 -14.75
N GLY A 3 9.07 -28.17 -14.82
CA GLY A 3 8.24 -29.32 -14.47
C GLY A 3 8.17 -29.53 -12.96
N GLU A 4 7.79 -28.51 -12.19
CA GLU A 4 7.24 -28.71 -10.84
C GLU A 4 6.03 -27.77 -10.67
N GLY A 5 4.84 -28.36 -10.74
CA GLY A 5 3.64 -27.74 -10.24
C GLY A 5 3.82 -27.52 -8.75
N LYS A 6 3.77 -26.26 -8.30
CA LYS A 6 3.39 -26.00 -6.92
C LYS A 6 1.91 -26.36 -6.83
N GLU A 7 1.60 -27.46 -6.15
CA GLU A 7 0.30 -27.58 -5.50
C GLU A 7 0.02 -26.23 -4.81
N PRO A 8 -1.19 -25.66 -4.92
CA PRO A 8 -1.51 -24.45 -4.19
C PRO A 8 -1.24 -24.76 -2.71
N GLN A 9 -0.21 -24.12 -2.17
CA GLN A 9 0.14 -24.27 -0.77
C GLN A 9 -1.11 -23.88 0.00
N ALA A 10 -1.61 -24.78 0.85
CA ALA A 10 -2.80 -24.50 1.64
C ALA A 10 -2.54 -23.22 2.45
N ILE A 11 -3.42 -22.23 2.29
CA ILE A 11 -3.28 -20.93 2.94
C ILE A 11 -3.19 -21.16 4.45
N ARG A 12 -2.14 -20.62 5.06
CA ARG A 12 -1.94 -20.74 6.51
C ARG A 12 -2.89 -19.79 7.25
N LYS A 13 -3.69 -20.37 8.16
CA LYS A 13 -4.57 -19.59 9.03
C LYS A 13 -3.78 -18.82 10.09
N LEU A 14 -4.20 -17.59 10.36
CA LEU A 14 -3.65 -16.76 11.43
C LEU A 14 -4.40 -17.04 12.73
N ALA A 15 -3.69 -17.50 13.76
CA ALA A 15 -4.27 -17.73 15.08
C ALA A 15 -4.41 -16.41 15.87
N PRO A 16 -5.39 -16.29 16.78
CA PRO A 16 -5.45 -15.18 17.73
C PRO A 16 -4.15 -15.04 18.53
N GLY A 17 -3.73 -13.81 18.80
CA GLY A 17 -2.47 -13.53 19.48
C GLY A 17 -1.81 -12.22 19.05
N LYS A 18 -0.50 -12.11 19.29
CA LYS A 18 0.26 -10.92 18.90
C LYS A 18 0.60 -10.92 17.42
N LEU A 19 0.47 -9.75 16.78
CA LEU A 19 0.85 -9.52 15.40
C LEU A 19 1.68 -8.24 15.31
N VAL A 20 2.82 -8.31 14.62
CA VAL A 20 3.62 -7.11 14.34
C VAL A 20 3.12 -6.44 13.07
N ILE A 21 2.77 -5.15 13.14
CA ILE A 21 2.61 -4.30 11.96
C ILE A 21 4.00 -3.78 11.57
N ALA A 22 4.56 -4.32 10.49
CA ALA A 22 5.90 -4.03 9.99
C ALA A 22 5.97 -2.67 9.25
N SER A 23 5.58 -1.61 9.95
CA SER A 23 5.60 -0.24 9.44
C SER A 23 6.02 0.76 10.52
N HIS A 24 6.76 1.77 10.09
CA HIS A 24 7.12 2.94 10.90
C HIS A 24 6.22 4.15 10.59
N ASN A 25 5.30 4.03 9.63
CA ASN A 25 4.38 5.11 9.28
C ASN A 25 3.15 5.08 10.23
N PRO A 26 2.96 6.10 11.09
CA PRO A 26 1.86 6.11 12.05
C PRO A 26 0.47 6.19 11.40
N GLY A 27 0.35 6.75 10.19
CA GLY A 27 -0.89 6.71 9.41
C GLY A 27 -1.24 5.27 9.01
N LYS A 28 -0.30 4.56 8.38
CA LYS A 28 -0.49 3.16 7.98
C LYS A 28 -0.76 2.24 9.17
N VAL A 29 -0.02 2.40 10.27
CA VAL A 29 -0.23 1.60 11.49
C VAL A 29 -1.66 1.78 12.00
N ARG A 30 -2.19 3.01 12.02
CA ARG A 30 -3.57 3.28 12.43
C ARG A 30 -4.59 2.64 11.50
N GLU A 31 -4.44 2.79 10.17
CA GLU A 31 -5.35 2.19 9.19
C GLU A 31 -5.36 0.66 9.28
N ILE A 32 -4.19 0.02 9.35
CA ILE A 32 -4.06 -1.43 9.44
C ILE A 32 -4.60 -1.94 10.79
N ALA A 33 -4.30 -1.26 11.89
CA ALA A 33 -4.82 -1.63 13.20
C ALA A 33 -6.35 -1.58 13.24
N ALA A 34 -6.97 -0.55 12.66
CA ALA A 34 -8.42 -0.43 12.58
C ALA A 34 -9.06 -1.57 11.76
N LEU A 35 -8.41 -1.99 10.67
CA LEU A 35 -8.88 -3.13 9.87
C LEU A 35 -8.79 -4.46 10.62
N LEU A 36 -7.80 -4.63 11.50
CA LEU A 36 -7.58 -5.85 12.31
C LEU A 36 -8.47 -5.94 13.56
N GLU A 37 -9.22 -4.88 13.90
CA GLU A 37 -10.14 -4.91 15.03
C GLU A 37 -11.17 -6.04 14.90
N GLY A 38 -11.44 -6.73 16.01
CA GLY A 38 -12.40 -7.85 16.03
C GLY A 38 -11.84 -9.21 15.60
N HIS A 39 -10.59 -9.29 15.12
CA HIS A 39 -9.96 -10.55 14.70
C HIS A 39 -9.16 -11.29 15.80
N GLY A 40 -9.27 -10.85 17.06
CA GLY A 40 -8.58 -11.49 18.20
C GLY A 40 -7.07 -11.26 18.22
N LEU A 41 -6.61 -10.17 17.61
CA LEU A 41 -5.19 -9.83 17.51
C LEU A 41 -4.82 -8.69 18.46
N ASP A 42 -3.66 -8.82 19.08
CA ASP A 42 -2.96 -7.78 19.84
C ASP A 42 -1.85 -7.20 18.96
N VAL A 43 -2.13 -6.05 18.33
CA VAL A 43 -1.23 -5.46 17.33
C VAL A 43 -0.16 -4.60 17.99
N VAL A 44 1.09 -4.81 17.57
CA VAL A 44 2.24 -3.99 17.96
C VAL A 44 2.96 -3.51 16.71
N SER A 45 3.51 -2.29 16.71
CA SER A 45 4.24 -1.78 15.54
C SER A 45 5.71 -2.16 15.59
N ALA A 46 6.35 -2.29 14.42
CA ALA A 46 7.81 -2.43 14.32
C ALA A 46 8.53 -1.29 15.05
N ALA A 47 8.03 -0.05 14.90
CA ALA A 47 8.58 1.12 15.61
C ALA A 47 8.50 0.98 17.14
N SER A 48 7.39 0.45 17.69
CA SER A 48 7.27 0.23 19.15
C SER A 48 8.16 -0.89 19.69
N LEU A 49 8.64 -1.77 18.81
CA LEU A 49 9.58 -2.84 19.14
C LEU A 49 11.04 -2.44 18.85
N ASP A 50 11.29 -1.20 18.42
CA ASP A 50 12.61 -0.70 18.01
C ASP A 50 13.27 -1.57 16.93
N LEU A 51 12.46 -2.11 16.01
CA LEU A 51 12.96 -2.87 14.88
C LEU A 51 13.52 -1.92 13.81
N PRO A 52 14.61 -2.28 13.12
CA PRO A 52 15.13 -1.47 12.01
C PRO A 52 14.19 -1.49 10.81
N GLU A 53 14.11 -0.38 10.08
CA GLU A 53 13.49 -0.37 8.74
C GLU A 53 14.43 -1.08 7.75
N PRO A 54 13.99 -2.17 7.10
CA PRO A 54 14.84 -2.86 6.15
C PRO A 54 14.91 -2.07 4.83
N GLU A 55 15.98 -2.28 4.07
CA GLU A 55 16.12 -1.67 2.76
C GLU A 55 15.12 -2.27 1.76
N GLU A 56 14.25 -1.42 1.19
CA GLU A 56 13.27 -1.80 0.17
C GLU A 56 13.97 -1.96 -1.19
N THR A 57 14.53 -3.15 -1.42
CA THR A 57 15.25 -3.51 -2.65
C THR A 57 14.40 -4.27 -3.67
N GLY A 58 13.11 -4.47 -3.36
CA GLY A 58 12.16 -5.15 -4.24
C GLY A 58 11.82 -4.32 -5.46
N THR A 59 11.51 -5.01 -6.57
CA THR A 59 11.08 -4.37 -7.82
C THR A 59 9.56 -4.33 -7.97
N THR A 60 8.82 -4.86 -6.99
CA THR A 60 7.36 -4.86 -6.94
C THR A 60 6.87 -4.57 -5.52
N PHE A 61 5.61 -4.14 -5.38
CA PHE A 61 4.99 -3.92 -4.07
C PHE A 61 5.01 -5.19 -3.21
N VAL A 62 4.67 -6.35 -3.79
CA VAL A 62 4.70 -7.65 -3.09
C VAL A 62 6.09 -7.97 -2.56
N MET A 63 7.14 -7.76 -3.35
CA MET A 63 8.51 -8.04 -2.90
C MET A 63 8.92 -7.15 -1.72
N ASN A 64 8.58 -5.86 -1.75
CA ASN A 64 8.87 -4.95 -0.64
C ASN A 64 8.05 -5.27 0.61
N ALA A 65 6.76 -5.60 0.45
CA ALA A 65 5.91 -6.03 1.56
C ALA A 65 6.47 -7.31 2.20
N GLU A 66 6.80 -8.32 1.39
CA GLU A 66 7.37 -9.58 1.87
C GLU A 66 8.71 -9.36 2.61
N LEU A 67 9.60 -8.53 2.06
CA LEU A 67 10.88 -8.19 2.67
C LEU A 67 10.67 -7.57 4.07
N LYS A 68 9.75 -6.60 4.19
CA LYS A 68 9.39 -5.97 5.46
C LYS A 68 8.79 -6.96 6.45
N ALA A 69 7.84 -7.79 6.01
CA ALA A 69 7.15 -8.75 6.86
C ALA A 69 8.12 -9.81 7.39
N ARG A 70 8.96 -10.38 6.52
CA ARG A 70 9.97 -11.37 6.90
C ARG A 70 10.97 -10.80 7.90
N ALA A 71 11.51 -9.61 7.64
CA ALA A 71 12.45 -8.97 8.55
C ALA A 71 11.85 -8.74 9.94
N ALA A 72 10.60 -8.24 10.00
CA ALA A 72 9.92 -8.03 11.27
C ALA A 72 9.60 -9.36 11.98
N ALA A 73 9.18 -10.39 11.25
CA ALA A 73 8.86 -11.70 11.84
C ALA A 73 10.11 -12.41 12.41
N ASP A 74 11.22 -12.35 11.68
CA ASP A 74 12.51 -12.92 12.09
C ASP A 74 13.04 -12.24 13.36
N LEU A 75 13.06 -10.90 13.39
CA LEU A 75 13.61 -10.15 14.51
C LEU A 75 12.73 -10.18 15.77
N SER A 76 11.40 -10.25 15.60
CA SER A 76 10.46 -10.24 16.73
C SER A 76 10.11 -11.63 17.25
N GLY A 77 10.30 -12.68 16.44
CA GLY A 77 9.80 -14.03 16.74
C GLY A 77 8.27 -14.14 16.73
N LEU A 78 7.56 -13.16 16.16
CA LEU A 78 6.10 -13.10 16.06
C LEU A 78 5.67 -13.11 14.60
N PRO A 79 4.43 -13.52 14.26
CA PRO A 79 3.87 -13.22 12.95
C PRO A 79 3.90 -11.71 12.69
N ALA A 80 4.16 -11.31 11.45
CA ALA A 80 4.25 -9.92 11.06
C ALA A 80 3.49 -9.65 9.76
N LEU A 81 2.69 -8.60 9.76
CA LEU A 81 1.99 -8.06 8.60
C LEU A 81 2.70 -6.80 8.12
N ALA A 82 3.13 -6.79 6.87
CA ALA A 82 3.64 -5.62 6.20
C ALA A 82 2.72 -5.16 5.09
N ASP A 83 2.89 -3.90 4.72
CA ASP A 83 2.20 -3.22 3.63
C ASP A 83 3.24 -2.51 2.76
N ASP A 84 3.14 -2.69 1.45
CA ASP A 84 3.74 -1.80 0.46
C ASP A 84 2.68 -1.27 -0.49
N SER A 85 2.65 0.04 -0.69
CA SER A 85 1.55 0.69 -1.40
C SER A 85 2.04 1.90 -2.17
N GLY A 86 1.43 2.15 -3.32
CA GLY A 86 1.79 3.28 -4.17
C GLY A 86 0.67 3.71 -5.12
N LEU A 87 0.83 4.91 -5.65
CA LEU A 87 0.04 5.44 -6.75
C LEU A 87 0.74 5.08 -8.06
N CYS A 88 0.00 4.54 -9.01
CA CYS A 88 0.46 4.25 -10.35
C CYS A 88 -0.34 5.11 -11.34
N VAL A 89 0.34 5.92 -12.15
CA VAL A 89 -0.29 6.78 -13.15
C VAL A 89 -0.05 6.20 -14.53
N ASP A 90 -1.13 5.89 -15.26
CA ASP A 90 -1.04 5.13 -16.51
C ASP A 90 -0.24 5.88 -17.59
N ALA A 91 -0.44 7.21 -17.68
CA ALA A 91 0.30 8.05 -18.62
C ALA A 91 1.78 8.23 -18.28
N LEU A 92 2.20 7.82 -17.08
CA LEU A 92 3.60 7.85 -16.64
C LEU A 92 4.18 6.43 -16.54
N ASP A 93 3.64 5.48 -17.32
CA ASP A 93 4.07 4.07 -17.31
C ASP A 93 4.07 3.42 -15.92
N GLY A 94 3.15 3.86 -15.05
CA GLY A 94 3.00 3.36 -13.68
C GLY A 94 3.77 4.15 -12.62
N ASP A 95 4.54 5.17 -12.99
CA ASP A 95 5.15 6.07 -12.00
C ASP A 95 4.09 6.87 -11.22
N PRO A 96 4.33 7.21 -9.94
CA PRO A 96 5.55 6.95 -9.17
C PRO A 96 5.72 5.51 -8.67
N GLY A 97 4.68 4.67 -8.71
CA GLY A 97 4.77 3.24 -8.42
C GLY A 97 5.38 2.94 -7.05
N ILE A 98 6.34 2.01 -7.00
CA ILE A 98 7.08 1.64 -5.78
C ILE A 98 7.87 2.81 -5.16
N PHE A 99 8.14 3.87 -5.95
CA PHE A 99 8.83 5.08 -5.47
C PHE A 99 7.87 6.11 -4.88
N SER A 100 6.58 5.82 -4.80
CA SER A 100 5.53 6.71 -4.30
C SER A 100 5.89 7.47 -3.02
N ALA A 101 6.52 6.82 -2.03
CA ALA A 101 6.88 7.49 -0.78
C ALA A 101 8.04 8.49 -0.92
N ARG A 102 8.92 8.32 -1.92
CA ARG A 102 10.16 9.10 -2.10
C ARG A 102 10.16 9.94 -3.38
N TRP A 103 9.07 9.93 -4.14
CA TRP A 103 8.95 10.65 -5.41
C TRP A 103 9.20 12.16 -5.27
N GLY A 104 8.68 12.76 -4.19
CA GLY A 104 8.94 14.15 -3.82
C GLY A 104 10.28 14.40 -3.14
N GLY A 105 11.16 13.40 -3.05
CA GLY A 105 12.42 13.44 -2.30
C GLY A 105 12.41 12.60 -1.01
N PRO A 106 13.55 12.56 -0.30
CA PRO A 106 13.74 11.69 0.88
C PRO A 106 12.83 12.06 2.06
N ASP A 107 12.39 13.32 2.14
CA ASP A 107 11.55 13.84 3.23
C ASP A 107 10.06 13.51 3.07
N LYS A 108 9.69 12.73 2.04
CA LYS A 108 8.30 12.33 1.74
C LYS A 108 7.37 13.54 1.56
N ASP A 109 7.85 14.60 0.90
CA ASP A 109 7.04 15.78 0.56
C ASP A 109 6.03 15.43 -0.55
N PHE A 110 4.84 15.02 -0.13
CA PHE A 110 3.76 14.67 -1.05
C PHE A 110 3.21 15.88 -1.82
N GLY A 111 3.33 17.09 -1.28
CA GLY A 111 2.99 18.30 -2.04
C GLY A 111 3.91 18.47 -3.25
N MET A 112 5.21 18.25 -3.06
CA MET A 112 6.19 18.20 -4.14
C MET A 112 5.94 17.02 -5.08
N ALA A 113 5.67 15.84 -4.54
CA ALA A 113 5.41 14.65 -5.34
C ALA A 113 4.22 14.84 -6.30
N MET A 114 3.10 15.40 -5.81
CA MET A 114 1.93 15.70 -6.64
C MET A 114 2.24 16.75 -7.71
N ARG A 115 3.04 17.79 -7.39
CA ARG A 115 3.50 18.78 -8.38
C ARG A 115 4.35 18.15 -9.47
N LEU A 116 5.26 17.23 -9.12
CA LEU A 116 6.09 16.52 -10.10
C LEU A 116 5.25 15.66 -11.05
N ILE A 117 4.18 15.02 -10.55
CA ILE A 117 3.23 14.30 -11.40
C ILE A 117 2.56 15.26 -12.39
N GLU A 118 2.04 16.40 -11.94
CA GLU A 118 1.43 17.41 -12.83
C GLU A 118 2.44 17.94 -13.86
N ASP A 119 3.67 18.21 -13.45
CA ASP A 119 4.73 18.68 -14.33
C ASP A 119 5.05 17.65 -15.42
N HIS A 120 5.07 16.36 -15.08
CA HIS A 120 5.32 15.28 -16.05
C HIS A 120 4.16 15.15 -17.04
N LEU A 121 2.92 15.18 -16.56
CA LEU A 121 1.74 15.17 -17.43
C LEU A 121 1.72 16.39 -18.36
N GLY A 122 2.07 17.58 -17.86
CA GLY A 122 2.17 18.80 -18.65
C GLY A 122 3.27 18.74 -19.73
N ARG A 123 4.40 18.07 -19.47
CA ARG A 123 5.43 17.82 -20.49
C ARG A 123 4.92 16.91 -21.60
N ILE A 124 4.24 15.81 -21.24
CA ILE A 124 3.62 14.90 -22.23
C ILE A 124 2.63 15.67 -23.11
N GLU A 125 1.78 16.52 -22.53
CA GLU A 125 0.85 17.35 -23.29
C GLU A 125 1.58 18.30 -24.23
N ALA A 126 2.63 18.97 -23.76
CA ALA A 126 3.43 19.88 -24.58
C ALA A 126 4.15 19.18 -25.75
N GLU A 127 4.62 17.95 -25.54
CA GLU A 127 5.33 17.15 -26.55
C GLU A 127 4.39 16.52 -27.59
N THR A 128 3.22 16.04 -27.15
CA THR A 128 2.26 15.32 -28.00
C THR A 128 1.17 16.20 -28.59
N GLY A 129 0.97 17.40 -28.04
CA GLY A 129 -0.13 18.30 -28.39
C GLY A 129 -1.52 17.80 -27.96
N THR A 130 -1.59 16.75 -27.12
CA THR A 130 -2.84 16.15 -26.64
C THR A 130 -2.76 15.95 -25.14
N ALA A 131 -3.83 16.29 -24.42
CA ALA A 131 -3.90 16.06 -22.97
C ALA A 131 -3.77 14.56 -22.67
N PRO A 132 -2.81 14.14 -21.82
CA PRO A 132 -2.65 12.74 -21.46
C PRO A 132 -3.84 12.23 -20.64
N ALA A 133 -4.09 10.92 -20.72
CA ALA A 133 -5.02 10.27 -19.82
C ALA A 133 -4.57 10.48 -18.36
N ARG A 134 -5.55 10.73 -17.48
CA ARG A 134 -5.31 10.93 -16.05
C ARG A 134 -5.76 9.73 -15.21
N SER A 135 -5.99 8.59 -15.88
CA SER A 135 -6.29 7.33 -15.20
C SER A 135 -5.10 6.94 -14.33
N ALA A 136 -5.41 6.55 -13.11
CA ALA A 136 -4.45 6.14 -12.12
C ALA A 136 -5.09 5.11 -11.21
N HIS A 137 -4.26 4.40 -10.47
CA HIS A 137 -4.75 3.46 -9.48
C HIS A 137 -3.81 3.42 -8.29
N PHE A 138 -4.37 3.18 -7.11
CA PHE A 138 -3.56 2.77 -5.97
C PHE A 138 -3.47 1.26 -5.91
N VAL A 139 -2.30 0.76 -5.53
CA VAL A 139 -2.04 -0.66 -5.23
C VAL A 139 -1.62 -0.80 -3.77
N CYS A 140 -2.11 -1.84 -3.11
CA CYS A 140 -1.69 -2.28 -1.78
C CYS A 140 -1.27 -3.75 -1.86
N ALA A 141 0.00 -4.05 -1.61
CA ALA A 141 0.43 -5.40 -1.31
C ALA A 141 0.53 -5.59 0.21
N LEU A 142 -0.25 -6.50 0.75
CA LEU A 142 -0.11 -7.01 2.11
C LEU A 142 0.71 -8.28 2.09
N ALA A 143 1.67 -8.41 3.01
CA ALA A 143 2.42 -9.65 3.22
C ALA A 143 2.35 -10.05 4.70
N LEU A 144 1.87 -11.25 4.96
CA LEU A 144 1.81 -11.85 6.29
C LEU A 144 2.89 -12.94 6.39
N ALA A 145 3.90 -12.69 7.21
CA ALA A 145 5.03 -13.58 7.43
C ALA A 145 4.97 -14.24 8.81
N TRP A 146 5.45 -15.47 8.88
CA TRP A 146 5.67 -16.20 10.14
C TRP A 146 7.17 -16.38 10.41
N PRO A 147 7.58 -16.56 11.68
CA PRO A 147 8.98 -16.76 12.04
C PRO A 147 9.66 -17.98 11.41
N ASP A 148 8.89 -18.95 10.92
CA ASP A 148 9.40 -20.13 10.20
C ASP A 148 9.67 -19.87 8.72
N GLY A 149 9.49 -18.63 8.25
CA GLY A 149 9.72 -18.21 6.88
C GLY A 149 8.53 -18.45 5.93
N HIS A 150 7.38 -18.93 6.42
CA HIS A 150 6.16 -18.96 5.62
C HIS A 150 5.63 -17.54 5.38
N VAL A 151 5.13 -17.26 4.17
CA VAL A 151 4.55 -15.97 3.80
C VAL A 151 3.30 -16.17 2.95
N GLU A 152 2.26 -15.40 3.27
CA GLU A 152 1.09 -15.20 2.42
C GLU A 152 1.07 -13.74 1.96
N TRP A 153 0.62 -13.47 0.73
CA TRP A 153 0.48 -12.10 0.23
C TRP A 153 -0.85 -11.88 -0.48
N PHE A 154 -1.34 -10.66 -0.43
CA PHE A 154 -2.62 -10.23 -0.98
C PHE A 154 -2.46 -8.87 -1.62
N GLU A 155 -2.93 -8.72 -2.86
CA GLU A 155 -2.82 -7.46 -3.59
C GLU A 155 -4.21 -6.89 -3.85
N GLY A 156 -4.44 -5.68 -3.34
CA GLY A 156 -5.65 -4.92 -3.56
C GLY A 156 -5.39 -3.69 -4.41
N ARG A 157 -6.41 -3.27 -5.14
CA ARG A 157 -6.35 -2.13 -6.07
C ARG A 157 -7.61 -1.28 -5.96
N VAL A 158 -7.46 0.03 -6.18
CA VAL A 158 -8.57 0.92 -6.47
C VAL A 158 -8.23 1.80 -7.66
N ASP A 159 -9.09 1.77 -8.67
CA ASP A 159 -8.99 2.58 -9.88
C ASP A 159 -9.62 3.96 -9.68
N GLY A 160 -9.10 4.94 -10.39
CA GLY A 160 -9.56 6.31 -10.30
C GLY A 160 -8.90 7.24 -11.31
N THR A 161 -9.07 8.53 -11.06
CA THR A 161 -8.57 9.59 -11.92
C THR A 161 -7.89 10.68 -11.09
N LEU A 162 -6.79 11.22 -11.63
CA LEU A 162 -6.09 12.34 -11.01
C LEU A 162 -6.80 13.67 -11.24
N VAL A 163 -6.89 14.51 -10.21
CA VAL A 163 -7.46 15.86 -10.25
C VAL A 163 -6.44 16.95 -9.93
N SER A 164 -6.58 18.08 -10.62
CA SER A 164 -5.83 19.30 -10.40
C SER A 164 -6.79 20.50 -10.56
N PRO A 165 -6.87 21.44 -9.61
CA PRO A 165 -6.13 21.48 -8.35
C PRO A 165 -6.52 20.34 -7.40
N VAL A 166 -5.58 19.96 -6.52
CA VAL A 166 -5.83 18.95 -5.48
C VAL A 166 -6.91 19.44 -4.50
N ARG A 167 -7.68 18.51 -3.92
CA ARG A 167 -8.83 18.82 -3.06
C ARG A 167 -8.77 18.03 -1.76
N GLY A 168 -9.12 18.68 -0.65
CA GLY A 168 -9.20 18.06 0.67
C GLY A 168 -7.89 17.98 1.44
N ASP A 169 -8.00 17.79 2.75
CA ASP A 169 -6.93 17.81 3.75
C ASP A 169 -6.90 16.56 4.64
N LYS A 170 -7.79 15.60 4.38
CA LYS A 170 -7.87 14.31 5.08
C LYS A 170 -6.97 13.28 4.41
N GLY A 171 -6.87 12.11 5.04
CA GLY A 171 -6.06 11.02 4.53
C GLY A 171 -4.56 11.35 4.55
N HIS A 172 -3.82 10.84 3.58
CA HIS A 172 -2.37 11.04 3.48
C HIS A 172 -1.87 10.89 2.03
N GLY A 173 -0.62 11.28 1.79
CA GLY A 173 0.03 10.99 0.52
C GLY A 173 -0.63 11.70 -0.67
N TYR A 174 -1.02 10.92 -1.68
CA TYR A 174 -1.66 11.39 -2.91
C TYR A 174 -3.19 11.47 -2.81
N ASP A 175 -3.77 11.22 -1.64
CA ASP A 175 -5.23 11.24 -1.44
C ASP A 175 -5.90 12.53 -1.98
N PRO A 176 -5.33 13.74 -1.82
CA PRO A 176 -5.94 14.96 -2.34
C PRO A 176 -6.01 15.05 -3.87
N MET A 177 -5.16 14.33 -4.60
CA MET A 177 -5.14 14.35 -6.06
C MET A 177 -5.92 13.19 -6.70
N PHE A 178 -6.45 12.25 -5.92
CA PHE A 178 -7.03 11.02 -6.46
C PHE A 178 -8.53 10.94 -6.19
N VAL A 179 -9.33 10.81 -7.26
CA VAL A 179 -10.77 10.55 -7.19
C VAL A 179 -11.01 9.09 -7.61
N PRO A 180 -11.51 8.22 -6.71
CA PRO A 180 -11.81 6.84 -7.07
C PRO A 180 -13.00 6.78 -8.03
N ASP A 181 -13.00 5.76 -8.90
CA ASP A 181 -14.08 5.55 -9.85
C ASP A 181 -15.44 5.41 -9.15
N GLY A 182 -16.47 6.04 -9.71
CA GLY A 182 -17.82 6.06 -9.13
C GLY A 182 -18.05 7.11 -8.04
N HIS A 183 -17.08 7.99 -7.77
CA HIS A 183 -17.19 9.09 -6.82
C HIS A 183 -16.78 10.44 -7.42
N ASP A 184 -17.27 11.53 -6.82
CA ASP A 184 -16.93 12.91 -7.22
C ASP A 184 -15.90 13.60 -6.30
N ARG A 185 -15.65 13.00 -5.14
CA ARG A 185 -14.77 13.52 -4.08
C ARG A 185 -13.41 12.84 -4.17
N SER A 186 -12.33 13.59 -3.94
CA SER A 186 -11.02 12.98 -3.77
C SER A 186 -10.97 12.16 -2.47
N PHE A 187 -10.04 11.23 -2.35
CA PHE A 187 -9.77 10.60 -1.05
C PHE A 187 -9.41 11.62 0.03
N GLY A 188 -8.74 12.72 -0.33
CA GLY A 188 -8.43 13.81 0.59
C GLY A 188 -9.67 14.54 1.12
N GLU A 189 -10.81 14.43 0.45
CA GLU A 189 -12.08 14.99 0.90
C GLU A 189 -12.89 13.98 1.74
N MET A 190 -12.66 12.68 1.60
CA MET A 190 -13.44 11.61 2.26
C MET A 190 -13.08 11.43 3.73
N ASP A 191 -14.06 11.03 4.54
CA ASP A 191 -13.80 10.58 5.91
C ASP A 191 -13.13 9.20 5.90
N ASP A 192 -12.29 8.94 6.91
CA ASP A 192 -11.52 7.69 7.02
C ASP A 192 -12.40 6.44 6.92
N ALA A 193 -13.61 6.46 7.50
CA ALA A 193 -14.54 5.33 7.43
C ALA A 193 -14.91 4.97 5.98
N LEU A 194 -15.29 5.97 5.17
CA LEU A 194 -15.65 5.74 3.78
C LEU A 194 -14.44 5.30 2.95
N LYS A 195 -13.28 5.95 3.15
CA LYS A 195 -12.03 5.57 2.47
C LYS A 195 -11.65 4.11 2.79
N ASN A 196 -11.80 3.70 4.05
CA ASN A 196 -11.49 2.35 4.53
C ASN A 196 -12.47 1.28 4.03
N GLU A 197 -13.58 1.65 3.38
CA GLU A 197 -14.48 0.69 2.71
C GLU A 197 -14.05 0.41 1.27
N ILE A 198 -13.54 1.42 0.56
CA ILE A 198 -13.36 1.38 -0.90
C ILE A 198 -11.89 1.41 -1.37
N SER A 199 -10.94 1.64 -0.47
CA SER A 199 -9.52 1.76 -0.84
C SER A 199 -8.88 0.44 -1.27
N HIS A 200 -7.76 0.54 -2.01
CA HIS A 200 -6.82 -0.54 -2.30
C HIS A 200 -6.42 -1.36 -1.05
N ARG A 201 -6.21 -0.69 0.09
CA ARG A 201 -5.86 -1.36 1.36
C ARG A 201 -7.04 -2.15 1.93
N ALA A 202 -8.25 -1.59 1.87
CA ALA A 202 -9.47 -2.29 2.26
C ALA A 202 -9.69 -3.54 1.39
N ASP A 203 -9.41 -3.44 0.09
CA ASP A 203 -9.52 -4.56 -0.83
C ASP A 203 -8.51 -5.68 -0.52
N ALA A 204 -7.22 -5.34 -0.37
CA ALA A 204 -6.19 -6.29 0.01
C ALA A 204 -6.52 -6.96 1.36
N PHE A 205 -7.06 -6.19 2.30
CA PHE A 205 -7.43 -6.69 3.61
C PHE A 205 -8.62 -7.64 3.57
N ARG A 206 -9.67 -7.37 2.77
CA ARG A 206 -10.78 -8.31 2.58
C ARG A 206 -10.31 -9.64 2.02
N GLN A 207 -9.41 -9.61 1.03
CA GLN A 207 -8.82 -10.82 0.46
C GLN A 207 -8.04 -11.60 1.52
N MET A 208 -7.20 -10.92 2.30
CA MET A 208 -6.47 -11.52 3.42
C MET A 208 -7.44 -12.16 4.43
N VAL A 209 -8.48 -11.44 4.85
CA VAL A 209 -9.42 -11.93 5.86
C VAL A 209 -10.13 -13.19 5.41
N ALA A 210 -10.64 -13.22 4.18
CA ALA A 210 -11.29 -14.39 3.61
C ALA A 210 -10.36 -15.61 3.53
N ALA A 211 -9.05 -15.37 3.42
CA ALA A 211 -8.03 -16.38 3.26
C ALA A 211 -7.49 -16.91 4.60
N VAL A 212 -7.15 -16.03 5.54
CA VAL A 212 -6.35 -16.38 6.74
C VAL A 212 -7.16 -16.50 8.04
N PHE A 213 -8.38 -15.96 8.10
CA PHE A 213 -9.31 -16.19 9.21
C PHE A 213 -10.34 -17.27 8.84
#